data_AF-A0A1G1V316-F1
#
_entry.id   AF-A0A1G1V316-F1
#
_cell.length_a   1.000
_cell.length_b   1.000
_cell.length_c   1.000
_cell.angle_alpha   90.00
_cell.angle_beta   90.00
_cell.angle_gamma   90.00
#
_symmetry.space_group_name_H-M   'P 1'
#
loop_
_entity.id
_entity.type
_entity.pdbx_description
1 polymer ?
#
loop_
_entity_poly.entity_id
_entity_poly.type
_entity_poly.pdbx_seq_one_letter_code
_entity_poly.pdbx_strand_id
1 'polypeptide(L)'
;MYKVGFLLAFITTSFVYGLFLNRVPVHLNQDELGFSINAYSIAKTGMDENGRVMPIYFWHLGVMWATPAIVYLTAGVLKFFPLSEEFIRLPSVFVGLANLVLIWCLAKAYFKCEKWALAVVILLATTPVNFIHSRLLLDNLYPVPFVIAWLLCLLKYFEGKKIWVLLAGLFLLGAGMYTYHAARIMMPFYFLLTLLVVRRNYLKLSLAFAAPLAPLIWWFSKYPDTLFADQVKYTGIYKLNLFHRLDVYLNYFNPKFLFFTGDQSLIHSTHRSGVFLIPLLIFIPVGIYFLWKKKDTFNRLLLAGFFTSPIAATIAGDHYRISRALFILPFATLIAVAGLKALLSVRDIRWKLTCIFLVLLIPLQFAVFYYDYMTKYRVRSYSWFNDNIPGVLESTISYVKENQVEQIYLDRRVNFIDRYWKFYTLRANTPELLSKAVYQDPYSLVLETMPEKSLIVYNFNHIDGQKKTLGPFKKVKEIIEPDGVSKFYLFAN
;
A
#
# COMPACT_ATOMS: atom_id res chain seq x y z
N MET A 1 13.63 15.29 27.03
CA MET A 1 14.06 13.93 26.62
C MET A 1 13.15 13.30 25.56
N TYR A 2 11.85 13.07 25.80
CA TYR A 2 11.01 12.30 24.86
C TYR A 2 10.68 13.00 23.53
N LYS A 3 10.59 14.33 23.49
CA LYS A 3 10.50 15.08 22.22
C LYS A 3 11.72 14.84 21.31
N VAL A 4 12.93 14.82 21.91
CA VAL A 4 14.17 14.48 21.21
C VAL A 4 14.14 13.01 20.77
N GLY A 5 13.67 12.11 21.64
CA GLY A 5 13.47 10.70 21.28
C GLY A 5 12.50 10.50 20.11
N PHE A 6 11.40 11.26 20.05
CA PHE A 6 10.48 11.26 18.92
C PHE A 6 11.16 11.75 17.64
N LEU A 7 11.90 12.86 17.71
CA LEU A 7 12.63 13.40 16.56
C LEU A 7 13.66 12.38 16.01
N LEU A 8 14.41 11.74 16.90
CA LEU A 8 15.36 10.68 16.52
C LEU A 8 14.64 9.49 15.86
N ALA A 9 13.54 9.03 16.45
CA ALA A 9 12.73 7.95 15.87
C ALA A 9 12.18 8.35 14.49
N PHE A 10 11.70 9.58 14.33
CA PHE A 10 11.17 10.09 13.08
C PHE A 10 12.25 10.18 11.99
N ILE A 11 13.41 10.75 12.31
CA ILE A 11 14.55 10.86 11.40
C ILE A 11 15.04 9.47 10.99
N THR A 12 15.25 8.58 11.97
CA THR A 12 15.68 7.19 11.72
C THR A 12 14.68 6.48 10.83
N THR A 13 13.38 6.58 11.12
CA THR A 13 12.34 5.97 10.29
C THR A 13 12.32 6.56 8.88
N SER A 14 12.52 7.87 8.73
CA SER A 14 12.57 8.53 7.43
C SER A 14 13.68 7.96 6.55
N PHE A 15 14.88 7.74 7.12
CA PHE A 15 15.96 7.05 6.42
C PHE A 15 15.61 5.60 6.11
N VAL A 16 15.19 4.82 7.12
CA VAL A 16 14.85 3.39 6.94
C VAL A 16 13.76 3.19 5.88
N TYR A 17 12.74 4.04 5.84
CA TYR A 17 11.63 3.94 4.90
C TYR A 17 11.99 4.50 3.52
N GLY A 18 12.84 5.53 3.42
CA GLY A 18 13.18 6.21 2.16
C GLY A 18 14.39 5.66 1.41
N LEU A 19 15.23 4.82 2.03
CA LEU A 19 16.42 4.30 1.36
C LEU A 19 16.09 3.21 0.32
N PHE A 20 16.78 3.23 -0.82
CA PHE A 20 16.72 2.17 -1.84
C PHE A 20 15.33 1.92 -2.44
N LEU A 21 14.49 2.96 -2.59
CA LEU A 21 13.14 2.83 -3.17
C LEU A 21 13.15 2.36 -4.64
N ASN A 22 14.22 2.64 -5.39
CA ASN A 22 14.44 2.16 -6.76
C ASN A 22 14.91 0.69 -6.83
N ARG A 23 15.31 0.09 -5.69
CA ARG A 23 15.90 -1.25 -5.64
C ARG A 23 15.02 -2.28 -4.93
N VAL A 24 14.28 -1.85 -3.91
CA VAL A 24 13.42 -2.70 -3.09
C VAL A 24 12.11 -1.96 -2.75
N PRO A 25 10.93 -2.49 -3.15
CA PRO A 25 10.70 -3.74 -3.88
C PRO A 25 11.38 -3.80 -5.27
N VAL A 26 11.64 -5.02 -5.74
CA VAL A 26 12.61 -5.30 -6.82
C VAL A 26 12.22 -4.72 -8.18
N HIS A 27 10.94 -4.79 -8.55
CA HIS A 27 10.38 -4.22 -9.77
C HIS A 27 9.06 -3.49 -9.43
N LEU A 28 8.41 -2.89 -10.43
CA LEU A 28 7.09 -2.31 -10.27
C LEU A 28 6.02 -3.39 -10.35
N ASN A 29 4.98 -3.31 -9.51
CA ASN A 29 3.77 -4.09 -9.77
C ASN A 29 2.80 -3.31 -10.69
N GLN A 30 1.80 -4.00 -11.22
CA GLN A 30 0.82 -3.44 -12.16
C GLN A 30 0.07 -2.23 -11.58
N ASP A 31 -0.28 -2.22 -10.29
CA ASP A 31 -1.01 -1.11 -9.68
C ASP A 31 -0.12 0.13 -9.56
N GLU A 32 1.17 -0.03 -9.24
CA GLU A 32 2.13 1.08 -9.25
C GLU A 32 2.22 1.73 -10.65
N LEU A 33 2.16 0.93 -11.73
CA LEU A 33 2.13 1.46 -13.09
C LEU A 33 0.87 2.27 -13.37
N GLY A 34 -0.31 1.73 -13.06
CA GLY A 34 -1.58 2.41 -13.34
C GLY A 34 -1.69 3.75 -12.60
N PHE A 35 -1.26 3.79 -11.34
CA PHE A 35 -1.22 5.04 -10.56
C PHE A 35 -0.18 6.02 -11.08
N SER A 36 1.02 5.55 -11.39
CA SER A 36 2.13 6.43 -11.82
C SER A 36 1.89 7.08 -13.17
N ILE A 37 1.31 6.38 -14.15
CA ILE A 37 1.03 6.96 -15.47
C ILE A 37 -0.06 8.03 -15.37
N ASN A 38 -1.14 7.79 -14.63
CA ASN A 38 -2.15 8.81 -14.35
C ASN A 38 -1.55 10.01 -13.59
N ALA A 39 -0.71 9.76 -12.58
CA ALA A 39 -0.06 10.81 -11.81
C ALA A 39 0.89 11.67 -12.67
N TYR A 40 1.65 11.03 -13.57
CA TYR A 40 2.51 11.72 -14.51
C TYR A 40 1.71 12.61 -15.47
N SER A 41 0.60 12.09 -16.01
CA SER A 41 -0.31 12.85 -16.88
C SER A 41 -0.86 14.09 -16.18
N ILE A 42 -1.34 13.94 -14.93
CA ILE A 42 -1.84 15.04 -14.11
C ILE A 42 -0.74 16.06 -13.82
N ALA A 43 0.47 15.60 -13.45
CA ALA A 43 1.59 16.49 -13.16
C ALA A 43 2.00 17.35 -14.37
N LYS A 44 1.89 16.81 -15.59
CA LYS A 44 2.26 17.51 -16.82
C LYS A 44 1.16 18.39 -17.40
N THR A 45 -0.10 17.96 -17.33
CA THR A 45 -1.19 18.57 -18.12
C THR A 45 -2.42 18.94 -17.30
N GLY A 46 -2.52 18.50 -16.04
CA GLY A 46 -3.76 18.59 -15.26
C GLY A 46 -4.87 17.64 -15.74
N MET A 47 -4.57 16.73 -16.68
CA MET A 47 -5.50 15.75 -17.23
C MET A 47 -5.07 14.31 -16.93
N ASP A 48 -6.02 13.40 -16.76
CA ASP A 48 -5.77 11.96 -16.67
C ASP A 48 -5.38 11.36 -18.03
N GLU A 49 -5.09 10.05 -18.06
CA GLU A 49 -4.73 9.35 -19.31
C GLU A 49 -5.83 9.36 -20.39
N ASN A 50 -7.06 9.68 -20.02
CA ASN A 50 -8.21 9.76 -20.93
C ASN A 50 -8.60 11.21 -21.27
N GLY A 51 -7.78 12.20 -20.90
CA GLY A 51 -8.05 13.62 -21.19
C GLY A 51 -9.07 14.28 -20.26
N ARG A 52 -9.44 13.67 -19.12
CA ARG A 52 -10.33 14.29 -18.13
C ARG A 52 -9.53 15.26 -17.28
N VAL A 53 -9.99 16.51 -17.19
CA VAL A 53 -9.38 17.54 -16.34
C VAL A 53 -9.68 17.24 -14.87
N MET A 54 -8.62 17.11 -14.05
CA MET A 54 -8.69 16.97 -12.59
C MET A 54 -9.85 16.05 -12.10
N PRO A 55 -9.89 14.77 -12.50
CA PRO A 55 -11.01 13.90 -12.18
C PRO A 55 -11.02 13.45 -10.72
N ILE A 56 -12.21 13.09 -10.21
CA ILE A 56 -12.37 12.57 -8.83
C ILE A 56 -12.10 11.05 -8.78
N TYR A 57 -12.21 10.34 -9.89
CA TYR A 57 -11.75 8.95 -10.02
C TYR A 57 -10.94 8.77 -11.29
N PHE A 58 -9.97 7.86 -11.23
CA PHE A 58 -9.06 7.57 -12.34
C PHE A 58 -9.38 6.21 -12.94
N TRP A 59 -9.37 6.12 -14.27
CA TRP A 59 -9.49 4.81 -14.93
C TRP A 59 -8.15 4.08 -14.83
N HIS A 60 -8.14 2.99 -14.09
CA HIS A 60 -6.95 2.27 -13.66
C HIS A 60 -6.82 0.94 -14.41
N LEU A 61 -5.68 0.77 -15.08
CA LEU A 61 -5.30 -0.43 -15.83
C LEU A 61 -6.32 -0.93 -16.85
N GLY A 62 -7.26 -0.09 -17.29
CA GLY A 62 -8.28 -0.49 -18.26
C GLY A 62 -9.44 -1.29 -17.67
N VAL A 63 -9.48 -1.49 -16.34
CA VAL A 63 -10.39 -2.45 -15.71
C VAL A 63 -11.20 -1.90 -14.55
N MET A 64 -10.76 -0.82 -13.90
CA MET A 64 -11.51 -0.30 -12.75
C MET A 64 -11.31 1.19 -12.50
N TRP A 65 -12.24 1.81 -11.79
CA TRP A 65 -12.09 3.17 -11.28
C TRP A 65 -11.33 3.18 -9.95
N ALA A 66 -10.12 3.77 -9.91
CA ALA A 66 -9.30 3.87 -8.71
C ALA A 66 -9.41 5.23 -8.01
N THR A 67 -9.11 5.23 -6.71
CA THR A 67 -9.30 6.40 -5.82
C THR A 67 -8.28 7.51 -6.09
N PRO A 68 -8.65 8.79 -5.88
CA PRO A 68 -7.85 9.92 -6.37
C PRO A 68 -6.66 10.29 -5.49
N ALA A 69 -6.69 10.04 -4.18
CA ALA A 69 -5.70 10.59 -3.25
C ALA A 69 -4.27 10.17 -3.60
N ILE A 70 -4.07 8.90 -3.94
CA ILE A 70 -2.78 8.36 -4.34
C ILE A 70 -2.25 9.01 -5.62
N VAL A 71 -3.11 9.23 -6.61
CA VAL A 71 -2.72 9.84 -7.89
C VAL A 71 -2.31 11.29 -7.69
N TYR A 72 -3.11 12.08 -6.96
CA TYR A 72 -2.81 13.50 -6.73
C TYR A 72 -1.59 13.72 -5.86
N LEU A 73 -1.39 12.92 -4.80
CA LEU A 73 -0.18 13.02 -3.98
C LEU A 73 1.08 12.65 -4.79
N THR A 74 0.97 11.64 -5.66
CA THR A 74 2.05 11.25 -6.56
C THR A 74 2.32 12.31 -7.63
N ALA A 75 1.29 12.89 -8.22
CA ALA A 75 1.42 13.99 -9.18
C ALA A 75 2.11 15.21 -8.55
N GLY A 76 1.83 15.49 -7.27
CA GLY A 76 2.50 16.54 -6.50
C GLY A 76 4.02 16.33 -6.41
N VAL A 77 4.48 15.09 -6.24
CA VAL A 77 5.92 14.76 -6.26
C VAL A 77 6.48 14.86 -7.69
N LEU A 78 5.80 14.28 -8.68
CA LEU A 78 6.24 14.27 -10.09
C LEU A 78 6.22 15.65 -10.75
N LYS A 79 5.63 16.67 -10.10
CA LYS A 79 5.76 18.07 -10.52
C LYS A 79 7.18 18.60 -10.35
N PHE A 80 7.92 18.10 -9.36
CA PHE A 80 9.25 18.58 -9.01
C PHE A 80 10.36 17.55 -9.31
N PHE A 81 10.00 16.28 -9.46
CA PHE A 81 10.93 15.17 -9.68
C PHE A 81 10.61 14.41 -10.97
N PRO A 82 11.59 13.78 -11.62
CA PRO A 82 11.36 12.98 -12.82
C PRO A 82 10.51 11.74 -12.53
N LEU A 83 9.90 11.19 -13.58
CA LEU A 83 9.21 9.90 -13.48
C LEU A 83 10.24 8.79 -13.28
N SER A 84 10.24 8.16 -12.10
CA SER A 84 11.06 6.99 -11.80
C SER A 84 10.47 6.20 -10.63
N GLU A 85 10.94 4.96 -10.45
CA GLU A 85 10.46 4.02 -9.44
C GLU A 85 10.58 4.59 -8.02
N GLU A 86 11.66 5.29 -7.69
CA GLU A 86 11.84 5.91 -6.38
C GLU A 86 10.88 7.07 -6.12
N PHE A 87 10.66 7.94 -7.10
CA PHE A 87 9.85 9.14 -6.91
C PHE A 87 8.36 8.84 -6.93
N ILE A 88 7.92 7.79 -7.65
CA ILE A 88 6.53 7.35 -7.58
C ILE A 88 6.21 6.70 -6.22
N ARG A 89 7.19 6.12 -5.52
CA ARG A 89 7.01 5.48 -4.20
C ARG A 89 7.13 6.46 -3.02
N LEU A 90 7.80 7.59 -3.23
CA LEU A 90 8.04 8.61 -2.20
C LEU A 90 6.76 9.15 -1.51
N PRO A 91 5.62 9.39 -2.19
CA PRO A 91 4.38 9.80 -1.54
C PRO A 91 3.92 8.85 -0.44
N SER A 92 4.04 7.53 -0.66
CA SER A 92 3.66 6.51 0.34
C SER A 92 4.57 6.54 1.56
N VAL A 93 5.85 6.92 1.38
CA VAL A 93 6.78 7.12 2.51
C VAL A 93 6.30 8.30 3.35
N PHE A 94 5.88 9.40 2.73
CA PHE A 94 5.32 10.53 3.46
C PHE A 94 4.03 10.19 4.19
N VAL A 95 3.15 9.35 3.62
CA VAL A 95 1.96 8.84 4.31
C VAL A 95 2.36 8.01 5.54
N GLY A 96 3.35 7.12 5.41
CA GLY A 96 3.90 6.34 6.53
C GLY A 96 4.47 7.21 7.66
N LEU A 97 5.19 8.28 7.30
CA LEU A 97 5.74 9.25 8.27
C LEU A 97 4.65 10.12 8.90
N ALA A 98 3.64 10.53 8.14
CA ALA A 98 2.47 11.25 8.67
C ALA A 98 1.73 10.39 9.72
N ASN A 99 1.62 9.08 9.51
CA ASN A 99 1.07 8.16 10.51
C ASN A 99 1.85 8.22 11.83
N LEU A 100 3.19 8.35 11.80
CA LEU A 100 4.00 8.46 13.02
C LEU A 100 3.73 9.76 13.80
N VAL A 101 3.61 10.89 13.09
CA VAL A 101 3.32 12.19 13.70
C VAL A 101 1.92 12.18 14.31
N LEU A 102 0.93 11.70 13.56
CA LEU A 102 -0.46 11.65 14.02
C LEU A 102 -0.63 10.67 15.20
N ILE A 103 0.01 9.48 15.14
CA ILE A 103 -0.10 8.50 16.22
C ILE A 103 0.62 8.98 17.48
N TRP A 104 1.71 9.75 17.36
CA TRP A 104 2.34 10.42 18.50
C TRP A 104 1.37 11.37 19.20
N CYS A 105 0.69 12.23 18.44
CA CYS A 105 -0.31 13.16 18.96
C CYS A 105 -1.47 12.43 19.65
N LEU A 106 -2.00 11.38 19.01
CA LEU A 106 -3.05 10.52 19.58
C LEU A 106 -2.59 9.84 20.86
N ALA A 107 -1.44 9.17 20.83
CA ALA A 107 -0.93 8.43 21.97
C ALA A 107 -0.56 9.34 23.15
N LYS A 108 0.00 10.53 22.90
CA LYS A 108 0.26 11.53 23.94
C LYS A 108 -1.04 12.01 24.58
N ALA A 109 -2.07 12.25 23.77
CA ALA A 109 -3.39 12.61 24.27
C ALA A 109 -4.01 11.48 25.10
N TYR A 110 -3.91 10.23 24.63
CA TYR A 110 -4.54 9.06 25.24
C TYR A 110 -3.85 8.60 26.53
N PHE A 111 -2.53 8.42 26.51
CA PHE A 111 -1.77 7.92 27.66
C PHE A 111 -1.39 9.00 28.67
N LYS A 112 -1.54 10.28 28.32
CA LYS A 112 -1.11 11.45 29.13
C LYS A 112 0.36 11.39 29.54
N CYS A 113 1.19 10.72 28.75
CA CYS A 113 2.58 10.47 29.08
C CYS A 113 3.39 10.26 27.81
N GLU A 114 4.45 11.06 27.63
CA GLU A 114 5.28 11.04 26.42
C GLU A 114 6.07 9.73 26.25
N LYS A 115 6.42 9.04 27.36
CA LYS A 115 7.07 7.72 27.30
C LYS A 115 6.21 6.69 26.55
N TRP A 116 4.93 6.61 26.89
CA TRP A 116 4.00 5.67 26.24
C TRP A 116 3.67 6.11 24.82
N ALA A 117 3.62 7.42 24.55
CA ALA A 117 3.49 7.93 23.20
C ALA A 117 4.69 7.52 22.32
N LEU A 118 5.91 7.60 22.85
CA LEU A 118 7.11 7.15 22.14
C LEU A 118 7.08 5.65 21.87
N ALA A 119 6.62 4.85 22.84
CA ALA A 119 6.46 3.42 22.64
C ALA A 119 5.49 3.11 21.48
N VAL A 120 4.38 3.82 21.35
CA VAL A 120 3.43 3.62 20.23
C VAL A 120 4.08 3.95 18.88
N VAL A 121 4.84 5.06 18.81
CA VAL A 121 5.56 5.44 17.60
C VAL A 121 6.59 4.39 17.21
N ILE A 122 7.40 3.91 18.17
CA ILE A 122 8.40 2.87 17.91
C ILE A 122 7.72 1.58 17.43
N LEU A 123 6.61 1.17 18.06
CA LEU A 123 5.86 -0.01 17.61
C LEU A 123 5.34 0.15 16.20
N LEU A 124 4.72 1.29 15.85
CA LEU A 124 4.20 1.51 14.50
C LEU A 124 5.34 1.57 13.46
N ALA A 125 6.42 2.29 13.77
CA ALA A 125 7.58 2.44 12.90
C ALA A 125 8.26 1.09 12.59
N THR A 126 8.30 0.19 13.57
CA THR A 126 8.89 -1.15 13.45
C THR A 126 7.89 -2.23 13.04
N THR A 127 6.62 -1.88 12.78
CA THR A 127 5.63 -2.85 12.31
C THR A 127 5.90 -3.22 10.85
N PRO A 128 6.15 -4.51 10.52
CA PRO A 128 6.54 -4.94 9.17
C PRO A 128 5.57 -4.48 8.09
N VAL A 129 4.25 -4.62 8.31
CA VAL A 129 3.27 -4.24 7.30
C VAL A 129 3.23 -2.72 7.05
N ASN A 130 3.43 -1.91 8.10
CA ASN A 130 3.49 -0.45 7.96
C ASN A 130 4.70 -0.04 7.12
N PHE A 131 5.84 -0.69 7.36
CA PHE A 131 7.06 -0.50 6.57
C PHE A 131 6.85 -0.88 5.09
N ILE A 132 6.31 -2.07 4.79
CA ILE A 132 6.10 -2.55 3.41
C ILE A 132 5.18 -1.61 2.64
N HIS A 133 4.01 -1.28 3.20
CA HIS A 133 3.02 -0.45 2.51
C HIS A 133 3.41 1.03 2.44
N SER A 134 4.36 1.49 3.25
CA SER A 134 4.92 2.84 3.09
C SER A 134 5.90 2.93 1.91
N ARG A 135 6.34 1.80 1.35
CA ARG A 135 7.36 1.73 0.28
C ARG A 135 6.80 1.30 -1.08
N LEU A 136 5.49 1.09 -1.16
CA LEU A 136 4.78 0.71 -2.38
C LEU A 136 3.88 1.87 -2.81
N LEU A 137 3.80 2.16 -4.10
CA LEU A 137 2.75 3.03 -4.62
C LEU A 137 1.42 2.28 -4.70
N LEU A 138 0.81 2.07 -3.53
CA LEU A 138 -0.49 1.43 -3.37
C LEU A 138 -1.36 2.22 -2.38
N ASP A 139 -2.65 2.28 -2.64
CA ASP A 139 -3.59 3.17 -1.94
C ASP A 139 -4.02 2.63 -0.57
N ASN A 140 -3.67 1.40 -0.23
CA ASN A 140 -4.08 0.69 0.99
C ASN A 140 -3.73 1.41 2.30
N LEU A 141 -2.59 2.13 2.36
CA LEU A 141 -2.11 2.82 3.56
C LEU A 141 -2.73 4.22 3.75
N TYR A 142 -3.20 4.82 2.65
CA TYR A 142 -3.70 6.20 2.60
C TYR A 142 -4.93 6.47 3.48
N PRO A 143 -5.78 5.49 3.83
CA PRO A 143 -6.84 5.68 4.82
C PRO A 143 -6.36 5.83 6.27
N VAL A 144 -5.19 5.28 6.61
CA VAL A 144 -4.72 5.16 8.01
C VAL A 144 -4.53 6.53 8.70
N PRO A 145 -3.94 7.57 8.06
CA PRO A 145 -3.86 8.90 8.65
C PRO A 145 -5.22 9.47 9.05
N PHE A 146 -6.26 9.24 8.23
CA PHE A 146 -7.61 9.74 8.48
C PHE A 146 -8.26 9.03 9.67
N VAL A 147 -8.03 7.72 9.83
CA VAL A 147 -8.49 6.97 11.01
C VAL A 147 -7.79 7.48 12.28
N ILE A 148 -6.48 7.73 12.24
CA ILE A 148 -5.74 8.27 13.40
C ILE A 148 -6.24 9.67 13.76
N ALA A 149 -6.45 10.53 12.76
CA ALA A 149 -6.94 11.89 12.96
C ALA A 149 -8.37 11.90 13.52
N TRP A 150 -9.25 11.02 13.04
CA TRP A 150 -10.59 10.80 13.58
C TRP A 150 -10.53 10.36 15.05
N LEU A 151 -9.69 9.36 15.39
CA LEU A 151 -9.51 8.91 16.77
C LEU A 151 -9.01 10.02 17.69
N LEU A 152 -8.05 10.83 17.23
CA LEU A 152 -7.53 11.98 17.97
C LEU A 152 -8.63 13.02 18.23
N CYS A 153 -9.41 13.37 17.22
CA CYS A 153 -10.51 14.30 17.35
C CYS A 153 -11.60 13.77 18.30
N LEU A 154 -11.94 12.50 18.19
CA LEU A 154 -12.93 11.84 19.03
C LEU A 154 -12.50 11.80 20.50
N LEU A 155 -11.23 11.46 20.77
CA LEU A 155 -10.65 11.51 22.10
C LEU A 155 -10.70 12.92 22.69
N LYS A 156 -10.28 13.93 21.92
CA LYS A 156 -10.31 15.34 22.35
C LYS A 156 -11.71 15.86 22.60
N TYR A 157 -12.69 15.39 21.84
CA TYR A 157 -14.09 15.65 22.12
C TYR A 157 -14.54 15.01 23.46
N PHE A 158 -14.13 13.78 23.78
CA PHE A 158 -14.49 13.19 25.06
C PHE A 158 -13.86 13.92 26.26
N GLU A 159 -12.65 14.47 26.09
CA GLU A 159 -11.95 15.27 27.12
C GLU A 159 -12.56 16.67 27.31
N GLY A 160 -12.77 17.40 26.22
CA GLY A 160 -13.12 18.84 26.29
C GLY A 160 -14.55 19.18 25.87
N LYS A 161 -15.33 18.21 25.38
CA LYS A 161 -16.72 18.36 24.88
C LYS A 161 -16.93 19.41 23.78
N LYS A 162 -15.84 19.89 23.15
CA LYS A 162 -15.84 20.84 22.03
C LYS A 162 -16.35 20.17 20.76
N ILE A 163 -17.59 20.45 20.37
CA ILE A 163 -18.26 19.78 19.23
C ILE A 163 -17.54 19.98 17.91
N TRP A 164 -16.96 21.17 17.65
CA TRP A 164 -16.25 21.45 16.40
C TRP A 164 -15.03 20.54 16.17
N VAL A 165 -14.38 20.06 17.24
CA VAL A 165 -13.30 19.08 17.14
C VAL A 165 -13.84 17.74 16.60
N LEU A 166 -15.00 17.31 17.09
CA LEU A 166 -15.67 16.12 16.57
C LEU A 166 -16.11 16.30 15.12
N LEU A 167 -16.67 17.47 14.77
CA LEU A 167 -17.06 17.78 13.38
C LEU A 167 -15.85 17.74 12.44
N ALA A 168 -14.70 18.29 12.85
CA ALA A 168 -13.46 18.19 12.08
C ALA A 168 -13.01 16.72 11.91
N GLY A 169 -13.09 15.91 12.97
CA GLY A 169 -12.79 14.48 12.89
C GLY A 169 -13.70 13.72 11.92
N LEU A 170 -15.00 14.05 11.88
CA LEU A 170 -15.96 13.45 10.96
C LEU A 170 -15.79 13.93 9.52
N PHE A 171 -15.44 15.20 9.32
CA PHE A 171 -15.07 15.73 8.00
C PHE A 171 -13.83 15.00 7.45
N LEU A 172 -12.80 14.81 8.27
CA LEU A 172 -11.62 14.02 7.86
C LEU A 172 -12.00 12.57 7.57
N LEU A 173 -12.87 11.96 8.38
CA LEU A 173 -13.32 10.59 8.14
C LEU A 173 -14.06 10.45 6.80
N GLY A 174 -14.95 11.41 6.46
CA GLY A 174 -15.62 11.47 5.16
C GLY A 174 -14.62 11.68 4.00
N ALA A 175 -13.66 12.58 4.16
CA ALA A 175 -12.59 12.78 3.17
C ALA A 175 -11.73 11.51 2.98
N GLY A 176 -11.62 10.67 4.02
CA GLY A 176 -10.97 9.37 3.94
C GLY A 176 -11.58 8.43 2.89
N MET A 177 -12.83 8.64 2.44
CA MET A 177 -13.46 7.81 1.39
C MET A 177 -12.79 7.95 0.01
N TYR A 178 -12.02 9.01 -0.21
CA TYR A 178 -11.24 9.24 -1.45
C TYR A 178 -9.86 8.58 -1.45
N THR A 179 -9.53 7.77 -0.44
CA THR A 179 -8.17 7.26 -0.26
C THR A 179 -7.99 5.80 -0.65
N TYR A 180 -9.04 4.98 -0.56
CA TYR A 180 -8.96 3.56 -0.89
C TYR A 180 -10.37 2.97 -1.06
N HIS A 181 -10.48 1.89 -1.82
CA HIS A 181 -11.75 1.14 -1.98
C HIS A 181 -12.32 0.65 -0.65
N ALA A 182 -11.50 0.04 0.22
CA ALA A 182 -12.00 -0.43 1.51
C ALA A 182 -12.42 0.72 2.43
N ALA A 183 -11.90 1.93 2.23
CA ALA A 183 -12.31 3.11 3.00
C ALA A 183 -13.78 3.49 2.75
N ARG A 184 -14.33 3.16 1.57
CA ARG A 184 -15.77 3.39 1.28
C ARG A 184 -16.69 2.56 2.17
N ILE A 185 -16.19 1.47 2.73
CA ILE A 185 -16.90 0.64 3.71
C ILE A 185 -16.53 1.06 5.14
N MET A 186 -15.23 1.18 5.41
CA MET A 186 -14.74 1.39 6.77
C MET A 186 -15.02 2.79 7.33
N MET A 187 -14.99 3.85 6.50
CA MET A 187 -15.25 5.21 6.98
C MET A 187 -16.70 5.40 7.44
N PRO A 188 -17.74 4.98 6.66
CA PRO A 188 -19.11 4.94 7.17
C PRO A 188 -19.25 4.08 8.43
N PHE A 189 -18.55 2.96 8.53
CA PHE A 189 -18.59 2.12 9.72
C PHE A 189 -18.05 2.84 10.97
N TYR A 190 -16.91 3.53 10.87
CA TYR A 190 -16.36 4.34 11.96
C TYR A 190 -17.22 5.57 12.28
N PHE A 191 -17.92 6.12 11.30
CA PHE A 191 -18.94 7.13 11.52
C PHE A 191 -20.10 6.57 12.35
N LEU A 192 -20.62 5.37 12.02
CA LEU A 192 -21.65 4.69 12.81
C LEU A 192 -21.18 4.41 14.24
N LEU A 193 -19.95 3.92 14.43
CA LEU A 193 -19.36 3.78 15.78
C LEU A 193 -19.38 5.10 16.55
N THR A 194 -19.09 6.22 15.88
CA THR A 194 -19.16 7.56 16.48
C THR A 194 -20.58 7.93 16.89
N LEU A 195 -21.59 7.67 16.05
CA LEU A 195 -22.99 7.93 16.39
C LEU A 195 -23.45 7.10 17.60
N LEU A 196 -23.03 5.83 17.67
CA LEU A 196 -23.38 4.91 18.77
C LEU A 196 -22.85 5.36 20.13
N VAL A 197 -21.72 6.06 20.18
CA VAL A 197 -21.11 6.55 21.43
C VAL A 197 -21.44 7.99 21.77
N VAL A 198 -21.67 8.84 20.76
CA VAL A 198 -22.00 10.26 20.98
C VAL A 198 -23.49 10.45 21.27
N ARG A 199 -24.37 9.71 20.59
CA ARG A 199 -25.84 9.64 20.79
C ARG A 199 -26.59 10.98 20.80
N ARG A 200 -26.04 12.01 20.15
CA ARG A 200 -26.64 13.35 20.06
C ARG A 200 -26.16 14.07 18.80
N ASN A 201 -26.86 15.14 18.42
CA ASN A 201 -26.52 15.99 17.29
C ASN A 201 -26.42 15.26 15.94
N TYR A 202 -27.18 14.16 15.75
CA TYR A 202 -27.07 13.28 14.58
C TYR A 202 -27.01 14.04 13.25
N LEU A 203 -27.92 15.01 13.02
CA LEU A 203 -27.92 15.82 11.81
C LEU A 203 -26.59 16.56 11.59
N LYS A 204 -26.08 17.28 12.60
CA LYS A 204 -24.82 18.03 12.49
C LYS A 204 -23.63 17.09 12.24
N LEU A 205 -23.61 15.93 12.89
CA LEU A 205 -22.57 14.92 12.71
C LEU A 205 -22.61 14.32 11.30
N SER A 206 -23.80 13.98 10.79
CA SER A 206 -24.00 13.48 9.44
C SER A 206 -23.61 14.51 8.38
N LEU A 207 -23.97 15.78 8.57
CA LEU A 207 -23.58 16.87 7.67
C LEU A 207 -22.05 17.05 7.63
N ALA A 208 -21.37 16.97 8.79
CA ALA A 208 -19.91 17.05 8.81
C ALA A 208 -19.24 15.89 8.08
N PHE A 209 -19.75 14.66 8.23
CA PHE A 209 -19.26 13.49 7.51
C PHE A 209 -19.56 13.56 6.00
N ALA A 210 -20.73 14.08 5.61
CA ALA A 210 -21.17 14.17 4.23
C ALA A 210 -20.57 15.36 3.46
N ALA A 211 -20.19 16.45 4.15
CA ALA A 211 -19.62 17.64 3.54
C ALA A 211 -18.46 17.38 2.55
N PRO A 212 -17.41 16.59 2.86
CA PRO A 212 -16.35 16.30 1.90
C PRO A 212 -16.81 15.43 0.72
N LEU A 213 -17.97 14.77 0.82
CA LEU A 213 -18.53 13.92 -0.24
C LEU A 213 -19.37 14.71 -1.25
N ALA A 214 -19.64 15.99 -1.01
CA ALA A 214 -20.44 16.81 -1.92
C ALA A 214 -19.95 16.79 -3.39
N PRO A 215 -18.63 16.80 -3.69
CA PRO A 215 -18.14 16.67 -5.07
C PRO A 215 -18.52 15.36 -5.76
N LEU A 216 -18.76 14.28 -5.01
CA LEU A 216 -19.21 13.00 -5.57
C LEU A 216 -20.61 13.07 -6.17
N ILE A 217 -21.48 13.95 -5.66
CA ILE A 217 -22.83 14.14 -6.20
C ILE A 217 -22.73 14.59 -7.66
N TRP A 218 -21.90 15.60 -7.91
CA TRP A 218 -21.62 16.07 -9.27
C TRP A 218 -20.93 14.98 -10.10
N TRP A 219 -19.91 14.33 -9.55
CA TRP A 219 -19.17 13.29 -10.27
C TRP A 219 -20.08 12.15 -10.74
N PHE A 220 -20.92 11.61 -9.86
CA PHE A 220 -21.81 10.49 -10.18
C PHE A 220 -22.94 10.89 -11.13
N SER A 221 -23.35 12.16 -11.15
CA SER A 221 -24.29 12.64 -12.18
C SER A 221 -23.68 12.62 -13.59
N LYS A 222 -22.37 12.84 -13.71
CA LYS A 222 -21.65 12.87 -14.99
C LYS A 222 -21.07 11.51 -15.40
N TYR A 223 -20.67 10.70 -14.43
CA TYR A 223 -20.02 9.41 -14.62
C TYR A 223 -20.70 8.32 -13.77
N PRO A 224 -21.97 7.96 -14.07
CA PRO A 224 -22.75 7.02 -13.25
C PRO A 224 -22.10 5.62 -13.18
N ASP A 225 -21.37 5.21 -14.22
CA ASP A 225 -20.70 3.90 -14.28
C ASP A 225 -19.63 3.73 -13.19
N THR A 226 -19.12 4.83 -12.62
CA THR A 226 -18.14 4.79 -11.52
C THR A 226 -18.70 4.19 -10.22
N LEU A 227 -20.03 4.16 -10.05
CA LEU A 227 -20.72 3.51 -8.93
C LEU A 227 -20.94 2.01 -9.17
N PHE A 228 -21.31 1.62 -10.40
CA PHE A 228 -21.91 0.32 -10.67
C PHE A 228 -21.03 -0.67 -11.44
N ALA A 229 -20.03 -0.21 -12.20
CA ALA A 229 -19.34 -1.08 -13.16
C ALA A 229 -18.40 -2.13 -12.53
N ASP A 230 -17.70 -1.83 -11.43
CA ASP A 230 -16.61 -2.72 -10.96
C ASP A 230 -16.72 -3.21 -9.52
N GLN A 231 -17.32 -2.45 -8.60
CA GLN A 231 -17.16 -2.76 -7.18
C GLN A 231 -17.95 -3.97 -6.73
N VAL A 232 -19.19 -4.17 -7.21
CA VAL A 232 -20.02 -5.32 -6.78
C VAL A 232 -19.51 -6.63 -7.40
N LYS A 233 -18.92 -6.56 -8.60
CA LYS A 233 -18.31 -7.70 -9.29
C LYS A 233 -16.97 -8.11 -8.66
N TYR A 234 -16.12 -7.14 -8.28
CA TYR A 234 -14.83 -7.37 -7.62
C TYR A 234 -14.92 -7.71 -6.12
N THR A 235 -15.99 -7.30 -5.42
CA THR A 235 -16.18 -7.59 -3.99
C THR A 235 -16.91 -8.91 -3.72
N GLY A 236 -17.40 -9.59 -4.77
CA GLY A 236 -18.08 -10.88 -4.62
C GLY A 236 -19.31 -10.82 -3.70
N ILE A 237 -19.94 -9.64 -3.54
CA ILE A 237 -21.11 -9.45 -2.66
C ILE A 237 -22.26 -10.40 -3.06
N TYR A 238 -22.33 -10.81 -4.33
CA TYR A 238 -23.32 -11.75 -4.84
C TYR A 238 -23.24 -13.17 -4.26
N LYS A 239 -22.14 -13.54 -3.57
CA LYS A 239 -21.98 -14.83 -2.89
C LYS A 239 -21.87 -14.65 -1.38
N LEU A 240 -22.93 -14.16 -0.74
CA LEU A 240 -23.02 -14.05 0.71
C LEU A 240 -23.28 -15.41 1.37
N ASN A 241 -22.23 -16.24 1.46
CA ASN A 241 -22.25 -17.41 2.34
C ASN A 241 -21.74 -17.01 3.73
N LEU A 242 -22.63 -17.00 4.73
CA LEU A 242 -22.30 -16.55 6.10
C LEU A 242 -21.14 -17.34 6.72
N PHE A 243 -21.08 -18.66 6.51
CA PHE A 243 -20.00 -19.50 7.04
C PHE A 243 -18.65 -19.12 6.42
N HIS A 244 -18.63 -18.92 5.11
CA HIS A 244 -17.42 -18.45 4.41
C HIS A 244 -16.97 -17.07 4.91
N ARG A 245 -17.91 -16.13 5.13
CA ARG A 245 -17.57 -14.80 5.66
C ARG A 245 -17.03 -14.87 7.09
N LEU A 246 -17.62 -15.71 7.94
CA LEU A 246 -17.12 -15.93 9.30
C LEU A 246 -15.70 -16.52 9.27
N ASP A 247 -15.45 -17.50 8.42
CA ASP A 247 -14.10 -18.07 8.22
C ASP A 247 -13.10 -16.99 7.77
N VAL A 248 -13.43 -16.22 6.72
CA VAL A 248 -12.59 -15.10 6.26
C VAL A 248 -12.29 -14.13 7.40
N TYR A 249 -13.30 -13.72 8.18
CA TYR A 249 -13.12 -12.82 9.33
C TYR A 249 -12.16 -13.39 10.38
N LEU A 250 -12.35 -14.66 10.78
CA LEU A 250 -11.50 -15.31 11.79
C LEU A 250 -10.04 -15.43 11.34
N ASN A 251 -9.80 -15.59 10.03
CA ASN A 251 -8.45 -15.66 9.48
C ASN A 251 -7.63 -14.37 9.66
N TYR A 252 -8.27 -13.20 9.76
CA TYR A 252 -7.56 -11.94 10.08
C TYR A 252 -7.05 -11.88 11.52
N PHE A 253 -7.53 -12.75 12.40
CA PHE A 253 -7.05 -12.88 13.78
C PHE A 253 -6.21 -14.15 14.00
N ASN A 254 -5.89 -14.89 12.93
CA ASN A 254 -5.02 -16.06 13.00
C ASN A 254 -3.60 -15.64 13.42
N PRO A 255 -3.03 -16.21 14.51
CA PRO A 255 -1.68 -15.85 14.96
C PRO A 255 -0.60 -16.06 13.89
N LYS A 256 -0.72 -17.09 13.04
CA LYS A 256 0.19 -17.35 11.92
C LYS A 256 0.26 -16.15 10.98
N PHE A 257 -0.89 -15.64 10.58
CA PHE A 257 -1.02 -14.44 9.75
C PHE A 257 -0.49 -13.20 10.47
N LEU A 258 -0.95 -12.96 11.69
CA LEU A 258 -0.64 -11.72 12.42
C LEU A 258 0.83 -11.61 12.83
N PHE A 259 1.52 -12.70 13.17
CA PHE A 259 2.83 -12.62 13.84
C PHE A 259 3.97 -13.42 13.18
N PHE A 260 3.67 -14.34 12.25
CA PHE A 260 4.69 -15.23 11.69
C PHE A 260 4.88 -15.12 10.16
N THR A 261 3.81 -15.17 9.37
CA THR A 261 3.89 -15.25 7.90
C THR A 261 3.38 -14.01 7.16
N GLY A 262 2.42 -13.28 7.74
CA GLY A 262 1.80 -12.13 7.07
C GLY A 262 0.89 -12.53 5.92
N ASP A 263 0.70 -11.60 4.97
CA ASP A 263 -0.12 -11.75 3.76
C ASP A 263 0.27 -12.98 2.92
N GLN A 264 -0.68 -13.53 2.17
CA GLN A 264 -0.45 -14.62 1.22
C GLN A 264 0.34 -14.18 -0.04
N SER A 265 0.35 -12.89 -0.35
CA SER A 265 1.07 -12.31 -1.46
C SER A 265 2.40 -11.74 -1.02
N LEU A 266 3.45 -12.07 -1.78
CA LEU A 266 4.76 -11.47 -1.59
C LEU A 266 4.81 -9.99 -1.96
N ILE A 267 3.76 -9.38 -2.51
CA ILE A 267 3.67 -7.92 -2.67
C ILE A 267 3.47 -7.24 -1.31
N HIS A 268 2.71 -7.86 -0.41
CA HIS A 268 2.31 -7.27 0.89
C HIS A 268 3.00 -7.91 2.10
N SER A 269 3.84 -8.93 1.89
CA SER A 269 4.58 -9.66 2.94
C SER A 269 5.92 -10.20 2.41
N THR A 270 6.86 -10.48 3.31
CA THR A 270 8.09 -11.22 2.97
C THR A 270 7.98 -12.73 3.20
N HIS A 271 6.86 -13.18 3.77
CA HIS A 271 6.61 -14.53 4.33
C HIS A 271 7.60 -14.94 5.45
N ARG A 272 8.41 -14.01 5.95
CA ARG A 272 9.37 -14.23 7.06
C ARG A 272 9.03 -13.44 8.32
N SER A 273 8.00 -12.60 8.24
CA SER A 273 7.47 -11.86 9.38
C SER A 273 5.95 -11.76 9.25
N GLY A 274 5.27 -11.63 10.39
CA GLY A 274 3.85 -11.37 10.43
C GLY A 274 3.47 -9.95 10.00
N VAL A 275 2.17 -9.67 10.06
CA VAL A 275 1.64 -8.29 10.02
C VAL A 275 2.31 -7.42 11.10
N PHE A 276 2.44 -7.98 12.30
CA PHE A 276 3.04 -7.41 13.49
C PHE A 276 4.26 -8.23 13.96
N LEU A 277 5.09 -7.61 14.78
CA LEU A 277 6.20 -8.30 15.44
C LEU A 277 5.70 -9.26 16.54
N ILE A 278 6.43 -10.34 16.79
CA ILE A 278 6.07 -11.41 17.74
C ILE A 278 5.79 -10.89 19.16
N PRO A 279 6.50 -9.90 19.72
CA PRO A 279 6.15 -9.34 21.03
C PRO A 279 4.70 -8.87 21.16
N LEU A 280 4.07 -8.44 20.05
CA LEU A 280 2.67 -8.01 20.05
C LEU A 280 1.70 -9.18 20.26
N LEU A 281 2.11 -10.43 20.03
CA LEU A 281 1.33 -11.63 20.38
C LEU A 281 0.99 -11.68 21.87
N ILE A 282 1.85 -11.12 22.73
CA ILE A 282 1.62 -11.04 24.18
C ILE A 282 0.96 -9.70 24.53
N PHE A 283 1.46 -8.60 23.97
CA PHE A 283 0.98 -7.27 24.35
C PHE A 283 -0.46 -6.99 23.91
N ILE A 284 -0.90 -7.47 22.75
CA ILE A 284 -2.26 -7.23 22.26
C ILE A 284 -3.31 -7.92 23.15
N PRO A 285 -3.26 -9.24 23.43
CA PRO A 285 -4.26 -9.89 24.28
C PRO A 285 -4.32 -9.31 25.70
N VAL A 286 -3.16 -8.99 26.30
CA VAL A 286 -3.12 -8.34 27.61
C VAL A 286 -3.73 -6.95 27.54
N GLY A 287 -3.42 -6.17 26.51
CA GLY A 287 -4.04 -4.88 26.24
C GLY A 287 -5.56 -4.98 26.14
N ILE A 288 -6.07 -5.94 25.36
CA ILE A 288 -7.52 -6.19 25.22
C ILE A 288 -8.16 -6.44 26.58
N TYR A 289 -7.59 -7.35 27.38
CA TYR A 289 -8.09 -7.67 28.72
C TYR A 289 -8.17 -6.44 29.63
N PHE A 290 -7.08 -5.66 29.72
CA PHE A 290 -7.03 -4.49 30.60
C PHE A 290 -7.94 -3.36 30.15
N LEU A 291 -8.03 -3.10 28.85
CA LEU A 291 -8.93 -2.08 28.30
C LEU A 291 -10.39 -2.45 28.51
N TRP A 292 -10.74 -3.72 28.33
CA TRP A 292 -12.08 -4.25 28.60
C TRP A 292 -12.49 -4.04 30.05
N LYS A 293 -11.61 -4.32 31.01
CA LYS A 293 -11.87 -4.17 32.46
C LYS A 293 -12.12 -2.72 32.88
N LYS A 294 -11.49 -1.73 32.24
CA LYS A 294 -11.63 -0.31 32.60
C LYS A 294 -12.97 0.32 32.22
N LYS A 295 -13.77 -0.32 31.35
CA LYS A 295 -15.13 0.11 30.93
C LYS A 295 -15.27 1.55 30.38
N ASP A 296 -14.17 2.24 30.11
CA ASP A 296 -14.16 3.58 29.49
C ASP A 296 -14.67 3.57 28.04
N THR A 297 -15.38 4.62 27.64
CA THR A 297 -16.00 4.73 26.31
C THR A 297 -14.95 4.71 25.19
N PHE A 298 -13.84 5.41 25.37
CA PHE A 298 -12.78 5.45 24.36
C PHE A 298 -12.06 4.11 24.27
N ASN A 299 -11.82 3.43 25.39
CA ASN A 299 -11.28 2.07 25.38
C ASN A 299 -12.19 1.08 24.63
N ARG A 300 -13.52 1.14 24.82
CA ARG A 300 -14.46 0.32 24.06
C ARG A 300 -14.43 0.61 22.57
N LEU A 301 -14.24 1.87 22.18
CA LEU A 301 -14.07 2.25 20.77
C LEU A 301 -12.77 1.72 20.17
N LEU A 302 -11.67 1.72 20.92
CA LEU A 302 -10.42 1.12 20.47
C LEU A 302 -10.58 -0.39 20.21
N LEU A 303 -11.25 -1.09 21.12
CA LEU A 303 -11.55 -2.52 20.97
C LEU A 303 -12.51 -2.77 19.80
N ALA A 304 -13.58 -1.99 19.70
CA ALA A 304 -14.52 -2.10 18.58
C ALA A 304 -13.81 -1.86 17.24
N GLY A 305 -12.99 -0.82 17.13
CA GLY A 305 -12.20 -0.53 15.93
C GLY A 305 -11.21 -1.64 15.57
N PHE A 306 -10.55 -2.25 16.56
CA PHE A 306 -9.67 -3.40 16.37
C PHE A 306 -10.41 -4.63 15.84
N PHE A 307 -11.54 -5.01 16.43
CA PHE A 307 -12.28 -6.20 16.00
C PHE A 307 -13.01 -5.97 14.66
N THR A 308 -13.33 -4.71 14.34
CA THR A 308 -14.07 -4.38 13.11
C THR A 308 -13.15 -4.01 11.94
N SER A 309 -11.84 -3.87 12.15
CA SER A 309 -10.90 -3.51 11.09
C SER A 309 -10.84 -4.43 9.86
N PRO A 310 -11.15 -5.74 9.92
CA PRO A 310 -11.16 -6.58 8.72
C PRO A 310 -12.51 -6.61 7.99
N ILE A 311 -13.55 -5.87 8.43
CA ILE A 311 -14.91 -5.96 7.84
C ILE A 311 -14.91 -5.78 6.32
N ALA A 312 -14.19 -4.79 5.79
CA ALA A 312 -14.13 -4.57 4.36
C ALA A 312 -13.50 -5.76 3.61
N ALA A 313 -12.45 -6.36 4.18
CA ALA A 313 -11.80 -7.53 3.62
C ALA A 313 -12.69 -8.79 3.73
N THR A 314 -13.43 -8.92 4.85
CA THR A 314 -14.43 -9.97 5.07
C THR A 314 -15.54 -9.90 4.03
N ILE A 315 -16.09 -8.71 3.75
CA ILE A 315 -17.12 -8.49 2.72
C ILE A 315 -16.58 -8.79 1.32
N ALA A 316 -15.29 -8.56 1.09
CA ALA A 316 -14.68 -8.89 -0.19
C ALA A 316 -14.38 -10.39 -0.36
N GLY A 317 -14.12 -11.11 0.74
CA GLY A 317 -13.95 -12.57 0.74
C GLY A 317 -12.52 -13.03 0.58
N ASP A 318 -11.56 -12.13 0.80
CA ASP A 318 -10.15 -12.48 0.66
C ASP A 318 -9.58 -13.02 1.96
N HIS A 319 -9.10 -14.26 1.92
CA HIS A 319 -8.28 -14.82 2.97
C HIS A 319 -6.91 -14.14 3.02
N TYR A 320 -6.43 -13.87 4.23
CA TYR A 320 -5.05 -13.45 4.50
C TYR A 320 -4.55 -12.26 3.65
N ARG A 321 -5.42 -11.27 3.36
CA ARG A 321 -5.11 -10.10 2.52
C ARG A 321 -5.04 -8.81 3.35
N ILE A 322 -3.88 -8.53 3.94
CA ILE A 322 -3.70 -7.41 4.87
C ILE A 322 -3.93 -6.05 4.21
N SER A 323 -3.72 -5.98 2.90
CA SER A 323 -3.90 -4.77 2.10
C SER A 323 -5.34 -4.21 2.18
N ARG A 324 -6.34 -5.03 2.53
CA ARG A 324 -7.74 -4.61 2.78
C ARG A 324 -8.10 -4.36 4.25
N ALA A 325 -7.16 -4.60 5.18
CA ALA A 325 -7.38 -4.57 6.62
C ALA A 325 -6.35 -3.70 7.39
N LEU A 326 -5.58 -2.83 6.72
CA LEU A 326 -4.59 -1.93 7.34
C LEU A 326 -5.17 -0.96 8.38
N PHE A 327 -6.50 -0.78 8.40
CA PHE A 327 -7.20 -0.05 9.44
C PHE A 327 -6.89 -0.58 10.86
N ILE A 328 -6.43 -1.82 10.99
CA ILE A 328 -6.06 -2.44 12.27
C ILE A 328 -4.86 -1.76 12.96
N LEU A 329 -3.96 -1.13 12.19
CA LEU A 329 -2.68 -0.59 12.67
C LEU A 329 -2.79 0.35 13.87
N PRO A 330 -3.57 1.46 13.81
CA PRO A 330 -3.66 2.39 14.94
C PRO A 330 -4.27 1.75 16.18
N PHE A 331 -5.24 0.84 16.02
CA PHE A 331 -5.86 0.17 17.16
C PHE A 331 -4.91 -0.83 17.81
N ALA A 332 -4.30 -1.71 17.02
CA ALA A 332 -3.40 -2.75 17.51
C ALA A 332 -2.19 -2.16 18.25
N THR A 333 -1.59 -1.08 17.73
CA THR A 333 -0.43 -0.43 18.35
C THR A 333 -0.79 0.24 19.68
N LEU A 334 -1.92 0.95 19.76
CA LEU A 334 -2.40 1.53 21.02
C LEU A 334 -2.75 0.46 22.06
N ILE A 335 -3.44 -0.61 21.63
CA ILE A 335 -3.81 -1.74 22.49
C ILE A 335 -2.55 -2.45 23.00
N ALA A 336 -1.56 -2.70 22.13
CA ALA A 336 -0.30 -3.32 22.51
C ALA A 336 0.45 -2.49 23.58
N VAL A 337 0.56 -1.16 23.40
CA VAL A 337 1.22 -0.32 24.42
C VAL A 337 0.42 -0.28 25.73
N ALA A 338 -0.91 -0.35 25.68
CA ALA A 338 -1.72 -0.50 26.88
C ALA A 338 -1.42 -1.82 27.61
N GLY A 339 -1.22 -2.92 26.87
CA GLY A 339 -0.81 -4.22 27.41
C GLY A 339 0.59 -4.18 28.03
N LEU A 340 1.57 -3.60 27.33
CA LEU A 340 2.93 -3.41 27.85
C LEU A 340 2.92 -2.57 29.15
N LYS A 341 2.17 -1.46 29.16
CA LYS A 341 2.00 -0.62 30.35
C LYS A 341 1.41 -1.41 31.52
N ALA A 342 0.43 -2.27 31.25
CA ALA A 342 -0.21 -3.08 32.27
C ALA A 342 0.74 -4.15 32.84
N LEU A 343 1.47 -4.88 31.99
CA LEU A 343 2.44 -5.88 32.44
C LEU A 343 3.56 -5.26 33.28
N LEU A 344 4.06 -4.08 32.89
CA LEU A 344 5.08 -3.36 33.66
C LEU A 344 4.59 -2.84 35.02
N SER A 345 3.28 -2.77 35.22
CA SER A 345 2.69 -2.38 36.51
C SER A 345 2.55 -3.55 37.51
N VAL A 346 2.75 -4.79 37.05
CA VAL A 346 2.74 -5.98 37.90
C VAL A 346 3.95 -5.94 38.84
N ARG A 347 3.74 -6.27 40.13
CA ARG A 347 4.81 -6.21 41.15
C ARG A 347 5.88 -7.30 40.98
N ASP A 348 5.48 -8.47 40.50
CA ASP A 348 6.36 -9.63 40.26
C ASP A 348 7.45 -9.30 39.22
N ILE A 349 8.71 -9.50 39.64
CA ILE A 349 9.91 -9.19 38.84
C ILE A 349 9.98 -10.01 37.54
N ARG A 350 9.45 -11.24 37.54
CA ARG A 350 9.48 -12.12 36.36
C ARG A 350 8.75 -11.48 35.18
N TRP A 351 7.59 -10.88 35.43
CA TRP A 351 6.82 -10.17 34.39
C TRP A 351 7.55 -8.93 33.87
N LYS A 352 8.27 -8.22 34.73
CA LYS A 352 9.10 -7.07 34.31
C LYS A 352 10.27 -7.52 33.44
N LEU A 353 10.97 -8.59 33.82
CA LEU A 353 12.05 -9.19 33.02
C LEU A 353 11.53 -9.68 31.66
N THR A 354 10.38 -10.36 31.64
CA THR A 354 9.71 -10.76 30.39
C THR A 354 9.38 -9.56 29.53
N CYS A 355 8.86 -8.46 30.10
CA CYS A 355 8.61 -7.23 29.34
C CYS A 355 9.89 -6.63 28.76
N ILE A 356 10.97 -6.58 29.54
CA ILE A 356 12.26 -6.06 29.07
C ILE A 356 12.76 -6.91 27.90
N PHE A 357 12.74 -8.24 28.03
CA PHE A 357 13.11 -9.17 26.97
C PHE A 357 12.26 -8.96 25.70
N LEU A 358 10.93 -8.92 25.84
CA LEU A 358 10.01 -8.70 24.71
C LEU A 358 10.21 -7.33 24.05
N VAL A 359 10.53 -6.29 24.83
CA VAL A 359 10.83 -4.96 24.29
C VAL A 359 12.16 -4.94 23.53
N LEU A 360 13.19 -5.63 24.03
CA LEU A 360 14.48 -5.76 23.34
C LEU A 360 14.37 -6.61 22.07
N LEU A 361 13.42 -7.54 22.01
CA LEU A 361 13.17 -8.36 20.83
C LEU A 361 12.59 -7.56 19.66
N ILE A 362 11.90 -6.44 19.89
CA ILE A 362 11.30 -5.59 18.85
C ILE A 362 12.34 -5.11 17.82
N PRO A 363 13.38 -4.33 18.20
CA PRO A 363 14.37 -3.84 17.25
C PRO A 363 15.17 -4.98 16.62
N LEU A 364 15.45 -6.07 17.35
CA LEU A 364 16.15 -7.23 16.83
C LEU A 364 15.35 -7.92 15.71
N GLN A 365 14.06 -8.22 15.97
CA GLN A 365 13.19 -8.85 14.97
C GLN A 365 12.98 -7.94 13.76
N PHE A 366 12.80 -6.64 13.97
CA PHE A 366 12.70 -5.68 12.88
C PHE A 366 13.98 -5.60 12.06
N ALA A 367 15.17 -5.66 12.68
CA ALA A 367 16.45 -5.69 11.97
C ALA A 367 16.59 -6.95 11.09
N VAL A 368 16.19 -8.12 11.59
CA VAL A 368 16.15 -9.36 10.80
C VAL A 368 15.19 -9.25 9.62
N PHE A 369 13.98 -8.74 9.87
CA PHE A 369 12.99 -8.48 8.82
C PHE A 369 13.53 -7.50 7.77
N TYR A 370 14.11 -6.37 8.18
CA TYR A 370 14.64 -5.34 7.30
C TYR A 370 15.79 -5.89 6.45
N TYR A 371 16.70 -6.67 7.05
CA TYR A 371 17.78 -7.32 6.31
C TYR A 371 17.24 -8.29 5.26
N ASP A 372 16.28 -9.14 5.61
CA ASP A 372 15.63 -10.05 4.65
C ASP A 372 14.92 -9.27 3.53
N TYR A 373 14.16 -8.22 3.87
CA TYR A 373 13.47 -7.35 2.93
C TYR A 373 14.46 -6.72 1.92
N MET A 374 15.59 -6.21 2.40
CA MET A 374 16.59 -5.56 1.54
C MET A 374 17.41 -6.54 0.69
N THR A 375 17.44 -7.83 1.05
CA THR A 375 18.28 -8.84 0.40
C THR A 375 17.45 -9.95 -0.25
N LYS A 376 17.22 -11.04 0.48
CA LYS A 376 16.64 -12.29 -0.04
C LYS A 376 15.18 -12.15 -0.47
N TYR A 377 14.44 -11.18 0.07
CA TYR A 377 13.06 -10.92 -0.36
C TYR A 377 12.98 -10.55 -1.84
N ARG A 378 13.95 -9.80 -2.38
CA ARG A 378 13.99 -9.44 -3.80
C ARG A 378 14.02 -10.68 -4.70
N VAL A 379 14.81 -11.67 -4.31
CA VAL A 379 14.94 -12.95 -5.02
C VAL A 379 13.67 -13.80 -4.89
N ARG A 380 12.97 -13.74 -3.76
CA ARG A 380 11.73 -14.50 -3.58
C ARG A 380 10.51 -13.85 -4.25
N SER A 381 10.53 -12.53 -4.44
CA SER A 381 9.36 -11.75 -4.83
C SER A 381 9.35 -11.28 -6.28
N TYR A 382 10.46 -11.36 -7.04
CA TYR A 382 10.54 -10.75 -8.37
C TYR A 382 9.41 -11.18 -9.33
N SER A 383 9.00 -12.44 -9.28
CA SER A 383 7.89 -12.95 -10.10
C SER A 383 6.53 -12.37 -9.72
N TRP A 384 6.34 -11.99 -8.46
CA TRP A 384 5.15 -11.26 -8.00
C TRP A 384 5.14 -9.78 -8.43
N PHE A 385 6.29 -9.27 -8.88
CA PHE A 385 6.44 -7.93 -9.47
C PHE A 385 6.67 -8.02 -10.99
N ASN A 386 6.09 -9.04 -11.63
CA ASN A 386 6.12 -9.27 -13.08
C ASN A 386 7.51 -9.45 -13.69
N ASP A 387 8.45 -10.07 -12.96
CA ASP A 387 9.80 -10.38 -13.46
C ASP A 387 10.60 -9.13 -13.91
N ASN A 388 11.79 -9.30 -14.48
CA ASN A 388 12.66 -8.20 -14.89
C ASN A 388 12.26 -7.55 -16.24
N ILE A 389 10.96 -7.26 -16.41
CA ILE A 389 10.45 -6.41 -17.49
C ILE A 389 11.20 -5.06 -17.52
N PRO A 390 11.46 -4.39 -16.38
CA PRO A 390 12.25 -3.16 -16.36
C PRO A 390 13.59 -3.28 -17.11
N GLY A 391 14.37 -4.33 -16.82
CA GLY A 391 15.69 -4.52 -17.39
C GLY A 391 15.66 -4.73 -18.90
N VAL A 392 14.66 -5.47 -19.43
CA VAL A 392 14.56 -5.66 -20.88
C VAL A 392 14.11 -4.39 -21.58
N LEU A 393 13.19 -3.60 -21.00
CA LEU A 393 12.73 -2.36 -21.62
C LEU A 393 13.78 -1.26 -21.58
N GLU A 394 14.52 -1.13 -20.48
CA GLU A 394 15.67 -0.22 -20.39
C GLU A 394 16.75 -0.58 -21.42
N SER A 395 17.04 -1.88 -21.57
CA SER A 395 18.00 -2.37 -22.57
C SER A 395 17.51 -2.11 -24.00
N THR A 396 16.21 -2.28 -24.25
CA THR A 396 15.55 -1.98 -25.53
C THR A 396 15.70 -0.50 -25.88
N ILE A 397 15.37 0.40 -24.95
CA ILE A 397 15.50 1.85 -25.15
C ILE A 397 16.96 2.24 -25.40
N SER A 398 17.89 1.67 -24.64
CA SER A 398 19.32 1.95 -24.80
C SER A 398 19.82 1.52 -26.19
N TYR A 399 19.43 0.33 -26.64
CA TYR A 399 19.77 -0.18 -27.97
C TYR A 399 19.23 0.70 -29.10
N VAL A 400 17.97 1.16 -29.00
CA VAL A 400 17.32 2.04 -30.00
C VAL A 400 17.96 3.44 -30.05
N LYS A 401 18.59 3.90 -28.97
CA LYS A 401 19.34 5.18 -28.96
C LYS A 401 20.66 5.09 -29.71
N GLU A 402 21.28 3.91 -29.70
CA GLU A 402 22.59 3.66 -30.32
C GLU A 402 22.49 3.12 -31.76
N ASN A 403 21.34 2.57 -32.13
CA ASN A 403 21.13 1.89 -33.41
C ASN A 403 19.86 2.40 -34.10
N GLN A 404 19.87 2.45 -35.43
CA GLN A 404 18.64 2.72 -36.18
C GLN A 404 17.72 1.51 -36.07
N VAL A 405 16.61 1.66 -35.36
CA VAL A 405 15.54 0.65 -35.24
C VAL A 405 14.24 1.20 -35.81
N GLU A 406 13.64 0.48 -36.74
CA GLU A 406 12.39 0.86 -37.39
C GLU A 406 11.17 0.37 -36.60
N GLN A 407 11.18 -0.89 -36.16
CA GLN A 407 10.07 -1.50 -35.42
C GLN A 407 10.55 -2.26 -34.17
N ILE A 408 9.76 -2.18 -33.10
CA ILE A 408 10.00 -2.85 -31.82
C ILE A 408 8.85 -3.80 -31.55
N TYR A 409 9.09 -5.10 -31.63
CA TYR A 409 8.10 -6.13 -31.35
C TYR A 409 8.16 -6.49 -29.87
N LEU A 410 7.06 -6.24 -29.17
CA LEU A 410 6.89 -6.55 -27.76
C LEU A 410 5.96 -7.76 -27.61
N ASP A 411 6.40 -8.74 -26.83
CA ASP A 411 5.62 -9.96 -26.55
C ASP A 411 4.33 -9.63 -25.80
N ARG A 412 3.19 -9.67 -26.51
CA ARG A 412 1.86 -9.34 -25.95
C ARG A 412 1.40 -10.28 -24.83
N ARG A 413 2.05 -11.43 -24.66
CA ARG A 413 1.71 -12.42 -23.61
C ARG A 413 2.30 -12.01 -22.26
N VAL A 414 3.24 -11.07 -22.25
CA VAL A 414 3.76 -10.47 -21.03
C VAL A 414 2.69 -9.53 -20.47
N ASN A 415 2.23 -9.80 -19.24
CA ASN A 415 1.17 -9.05 -18.61
C ASN A 415 1.52 -7.55 -18.52
N PHE A 416 0.60 -6.69 -18.97
CA PHE A 416 0.71 -5.22 -18.93
C PHE A 416 1.93 -4.64 -19.68
N ILE A 417 2.50 -5.37 -20.65
CA ILE A 417 3.68 -4.94 -21.39
C ILE A 417 3.50 -3.56 -22.07
N ASP A 418 2.29 -3.22 -22.49
CA ASP A 418 1.91 -1.92 -23.02
C ASP A 418 2.07 -0.80 -21.99
N ARG A 419 1.66 -1.05 -20.74
CA ARG A 419 1.78 -0.10 -19.62
C ARG A 419 3.21 0.03 -19.15
N TYR A 420 3.95 -1.08 -19.05
CA TYR A 420 5.38 -1.04 -18.78
C TYR A 420 6.10 -0.22 -19.87
N TRP A 421 5.85 -0.50 -21.15
CA TRP A 421 6.48 0.24 -22.25
C TRP A 421 6.19 1.74 -22.18
N LYS A 422 4.93 2.12 -21.92
CA LYS A 422 4.55 3.52 -21.72
C LYS A 422 5.27 4.15 -20.54
N PHE A 423 5.36 3.47 -19.40
CA PHE A 423 6.09 3.99 -18.25
C PHE A 423 7.58 4.23 -18.57
N TYR A 424 8.28 3.24 -19.13
CA TYR A 424 9.72 3.32 -19.37
C TYR A 424 10.08 4.31 -20.49
N THR A 425 9.26 4.44 -21.53
CA THR A 425 9.46 5.46 -22.58
C THR A 425 9.23 6.88 -22.06
N LEU A 426 8.22 7.09 -21.20
CA LEU A 426 8.00 8.38 -20.53
C LEU A 426 9.14 8.70 -19.55
N ARG A 427 9.60 7.72 -18.77
CA ARG A 427 10.76 7.84 -17.87
C ARG A 427 12.04 8.19 -18.63
N ALA A 428 12.28 7.57 -19.79
CA ALA A 428 13.44 7.82 -20.63
C ALA A 428 13.34 9.11 -21.48
N ASN A 429 12.22 9.83 -21.39
CA ASN A 429 11.88 11.00 -22.21
C ASN A 429 11.95 10.72 -23.72
N THR A 430 11.45 9.56 -24.13
CA THR A 430 11.37 9.11 -25.53
C THR A 430 9.95 8.62 -25.88
N PRO A 431 8.90 9.44 -25.70
CA PRO A 431 7.51 9.04 -25.97
C PRO A 431 7.27 8.67 -27.44
N GLU A 432 8.08 9.17 -28.37
CA GLU A 432 8.04 8.81 -29.79
C GLU A 432 8.28 7.32 -30.05
N LEU A 433 8.92 6.60 -29.12
CA LEU A 433 9.10 5.14 -29.25
C LEU A 433 7.80 4.36 -29.07
N LEU A 434 6.74 4.98 -28.55
CA LEU A 434 5.42 4.37 -28.46
C LEU A 434 4.87 3.99 -29.84
N SER A 435 5.10 4.81 -30.88
CA SER A 435 4.60 4.55 -32.23
C SER A 435 5.40 3.49 -32.98
N LYS A 436 6.59 3.13 -32.49
CA LYS A 436 7.43 2.05 -33.06
C LYS A 436 7.08 0.67 -32.51
N ALA A 437 6.29 0.60 -31.44
CA ALA A 437 5.98 -0.65 -30.77
C ALA A 437 4.85 -1.42 -31.45
N VAL A 438 5.10 -2.69 -31.73
CA VAL A 438 4.12 -3.65 -32.23
C VAL A 438 3.93 -4.72 -31.16
N TYR A 439 2.69 -4.86 -30.68
CA TYR A 439 2.35 -5.84 -29.65
C TYR A 439 1.83 -7.13 -30.29
N GLN A 440 2.67 -8.16 -30.34
CA GLN A 440 2.33 -9.41 -31.02
C GLN A 440 2.77 -10.63 -30.22
N ASP A 441 2.14 -11.77 -30.47
CA ASP A 441 2.63 -13.05 -29.97
C ASP A 441 3.87 -13.43 -30.77
N PRO A 442 5.06 -13.56 -30.15
CA PRO A 442 6.28 -13.89 -30.86
C PRO A 442 6.22 -15.22 -31.63
N TYR A 443 5.38 -16.17 -31.22
CA TYR A 443 5.20 -17.45 -31.91
C TYR A 443 4.37 -17.35 -33.19
N SER A 444 3.66 -16.23 -33.37
CA SER A 444 2.91 -15.94 -34.59
C SER A 444 3.71 -15.15 -35.62
N LEU A 445 4.96 -14.77 -35.30
CA LEU A 445 5.81 -13.99 -36.19
C LEU A 445 6.43 -14.90 -37.26
N VAL A 446 6.35 -14.47 -38.51
CA VAL A 446 7.11 -15.04 -39.63
C VAL A 446 8.42 -14.29 -39.74
N LEU A 447 9.42 -14.75 -38.99
CA LEU A 447 10.67 -14.03 -38.71
C LEU A 447 11.45 -13.65 -39.98
N GLU A 448 11.37 -14.46 -41.02
CA GLU A 448 12.04 -14.26 -42.31
C GLU A 448 11.46 -13.10 -43.12
N THR A 449 10.21 -12.71 -42.85
CA THR A 449 9.51 -11.64 -43.58
C THR A 449 9.48 -10.32 -42.81
N MET A 450 10.07 -10.28 -41.62
CA MET A 450 10.10 -9.07 -40.81
C MET A 450 11.03 -8.02 -41.44
N PRO A 451 10.69 -6.72 -41.34
CA PRO A 451 11.54 -5.64 -41.84
C PRO A 451 12.96 -5.72 -41.26
N GLU A 452 13.95 -5.28 -42.02
CA GLU A 452 15.30 -5.04 -41.47
C GLU A 452 15.24 -4.01 -40.33
N LYS A 453 16.23 -4.02 -39.44
CA LYS A 453 16.30 -3.09 -38.29
C LYS A 453 15.10 -3.25 -37.35
N SER A 454 14.59 -4.47 -37.22
CA SER A 454 13.57 -4.84 -36.24
C SER A 454 14.22 -5.31 -34.94
N LEU A 455 13.54 -5.04 -33.84
CA LEU A 455 13.97 -5.44 -32.50
C LEU A 455 12.86 -6.26 -31.85
N ILE A 456 13.17 -7.44 -31.33
CA ILE A 456 12.21 -8.33 -30.69
C ILE A 456 12.56 -8.48 -29.22
N VAL A 457 11.59 -8.15 -28.35
CA VAL A 457 11.60 -8.44 -26.92
C VAL A 457 10.84 -9.73 -26.69
N TYR A 458 11.53 -10.74 -26.16
CA TYR A 458 11.00 -12.09 -26.03
C TYR A 458 11.05 -12.59 -24.58
N ASN A 459 9.95 -13.16 -24.08
CA ASN A 459 9.90 -13.88 -22.81
C ASN A 459 10.07 -15.40 -23.02
N PHE A 460 11.12 -15.97 -22.44
CA PHE A 460 11.62 -17.32 -22.70
C PHE A 460 11.06 -18.42 -21.77
N ASN A 461 10.02 -18.17 -20.98
CA ASN A 461 9.32 -19.23 -20.21
C ASN A 461 8.83 -20.43 -21.07
N HIS A 462 8.99 -20.38 -22.40
CA HIS A 462 8.47 -21.33 -23.37
C HIS A 462 9.48 -21.79 -24.46
N ILE A 463 10.77 -21.39 -24.43
CA ILE A 463 11.85 -21.91 -25.32
C ILE A 463 13.13 -22.09 -24.50
N ASP A 464 14.01 -23.00 -24.91
CA ASP A 464 15.36 -23.17 -24.35
C ASP A 464 16.20 -21.88 -24.49
N GLY A 465 16.56 -21.26 -23.36
CA GLY A 465 17.25 -19.96 -23.22
C GLY A 465 18.66 -19.88 -23.81
N GLN A 466 19.18 -20.98 -24.34
CA GLN A 466 20.50 -21.05 -24.96
C GLN A 466 20.54 -20.62 -26.44
N LYS A 467 19.39 -20.34 -27.07
CA LYS A 467 19.36 -19.94 -28.48
C LYS A 467 20.11 -18.62 -28.70
N LYS A 468 21.17 -18.66 -29.50
CA LYS A 468 21.94 -17.46 -29.93
C LYS A 468 21.24 -16.67 -31.03
N THR A 469 20.35 -17.32 -31.78
CA THR A 469 19.59 -16.74 -32.89
C THR A 469 18.13 -17.15 -32.83
N LEU A 470 17.28 -16.30 -33.40
CA LEU A 470 15.85 -16.53 -33.58
C LEU A 470 15.53 -16.18 -35.05
N GLY A 471 15.59 -17.18 -35.93
CA GLY A 471 15.55 -16.94 -37.38
C GLY A 471 16.73 -16.05 -37.83
N PRO A 472 16.48 -14.95 -38.57
CA PRO A 472 17.54 -14.00 -38.95
C PRO A 472 18.03 -13.13 -37.78
N PHE A 473 17.33 -13.11 -36.64
CA PHE A 473 17.68 -12.23 -35.54
C PHE A 473 18.80 -12.82 -34.67
N LYS A 474 19.75 -11.97 -34.28
CA LYS A 474 20.83 -12.30 -33.33
C LYS A 474 20.48 -11.81 -31.94
N LYS A 475 20.78 -12.62 -30.94
CA LYS A 475 20.66 -12.23 -29.53
C LYS A 475 21.64 -11.08 -29.24
N VAL A 476 21.10 -9.94 -28.83
CA VAL A 476 21.84 -8.73 -28.45
C VAL A 476 22.05 -8.68 -26.94
N LYS A 477 20.99 -9.01 -26.18
CA LYS A 477 21.02 -8.92 -24.72
C LYS A 477 20.24 -10.06 -24.08
N GLU A 478 20.74 -10.48 -22.94
CA GLU A 478 20.12 -11.44 -22.03
C GLU A 478 19.89 -10.76 -20.69
N ILE A 479 18.67 -10.85 -20.18
CA ILE A 479 18.23 -10.19 -18.95
C ILE A 479 18.03 -11.25 -17.89
N ILE A 480 18.80 -11.09 -16.83
CA ILE A 480 18.92 -12.05 -15.74
C ILE A 480 18.06 -11.57 -14.57
N GLU A 481 17.31 -12.50 -14.01
CA GLU A 481 16.53 -12.32 -12.79
C GLU A 481 17.44 -12.31 -11.54
N PRO A 482 16.95 -11.84 -10.38
CA PRO A 482 17.76 -11.80 -9.16
C PRO A 482 18.26 -13.16 -8.67
N ASP A 483 17.66 -14.27 -9.11
CA ASP A 483 18.09 -15.65 -8.80
C ASP A 483 19.12 -16.20 -9.80
N GLY A 484 19.49 -15.43 -10.83
CA GLY A 484 20.44 -15.85 -11.86
C GLY A 484 19.78 -16.51 -13.09
N VAL A 485 18.45 -16.69 -13.10
CA VAL A 485 17.73 -17.26 -14.24
C VAL A 485 17.51 -16.19 -15.31
N SER A 486 17.77 -16.51 -16.56
CA SER A 486 17.45 -15.62 -17.68
C SER A 486 16.01 -15.82 -18.14
N LYS A 487 15.24 -14.73 -18.20
CA LYS A 487 13.81 -14.77 -18.62
C LYS A 487 13.49 -13.93 -19.83
N PHE A 488 14.18 -12.80 -20.01
CA PHE A 488 13.96 -11.91 -21.12
C PHE A 488 15.19 -11.78 -22.00
N TYR A 489 14.94 -11.66 -23.30
CA TYR A 489 15.98 -11.58 -24.30
C TYR A 489 15.62 -10.52 -25.33
N LEU A 490 16.66 -9.88 -25.84
CA LEU A 490 16.57 -8.86 -26.88
C LEU A 490 17.25 -9.40 -28.14
N PHE A 491 16.52 -9.41 -29.26
CA PHE A 491 16.97 -9.93 -30.54
C PHE A 491 16.86 -8.84 -31.61
N ALA A 492 17.87 -8.68 -32.47
CA ALA A 492 17.87 -7.70 -33.57
C ALA A 492 18.30 -8.35 -34.89
N ASN A 493 17.78 -7.88 -36.03
CA ASN A 493 18.14 -8.33 -37.37
C ASN A 493 18.82 -7.23 -38.21
#